data_AF-A0A9P6AV88-F1
#
_entry.id   AF-A0A9P6AV88-F1
#
_cell.length_a   1.000
_cell.length_b   1.000
_cell.length_c   1.000
_cell.angle_alpha   90.00
_cell.angle_beta   90.00
_cell.angle_gamma   90.00
#
_symmetry.space_group_name_H-M   'P 1'
#
loop_
_entity.id
_entity.type
_entity.pdbx_description
1 polymer ?
#
loop_
_entity_poly.entity_id
_entity_poly.type
_entity_poly.pdbx_seq_one_letter_code
_entity_poly.pdbx_strand_id
1 'polypeptide(L)'
;CKCGSQHHSLEVVCVHLECIEDIMLDICKCRPAVVQLVQCGFFTCSPVRPTLAVSLNMLEFIAKLFLHIAPNERGWAAMLVKYLKAHRYHFMTADSFHHHFANAL
;
A
#
# COMPACT_ATOMS: atom_id res chain seq x y z
N CYS A 1 13.53 -19.33 -6.24
CA CYS A 1 13.16 -19.80 -7.61
C CYS A 1 14.36 -20.53 -8.20
N LYS A 2 14.17 -21.51 -9.11
CA LYS A 2 15.27 -22.14 -9.88
C LYS A 2 15.12 -21.89 -11.39
N CYS A 3 14.43 -20.81 -11.75
CA CYS A 3 13.94 -20.55 -13.10
C CYS A 3 15.02 -20.17 -14.14
N GLY A 4 16.32 -20.17 -13.77
CA GLY A 4 17.45 -19.84 -14.65
C GLY A 4 17.37 -18.45 -15.30
N SER A 5 16.37 -17.65 -14.95
CA SER A 5 16.04 -16.36 -15.53
C SER A 5 16.87 -15.26 -14.88
N GLN A 6 16.90 -14.06 -15.45
CA GLN A 6 17.45 -12.90 -14.74
C GLN A 6 16.56 -12.54 -13.55
N HIS A 7 17.20 -12.48 -12.39
CA HIS A 7 16.64 -12.00 -11.15
C HIS A 7 16.93 -10.50 -11.03
N HIS A 8 15.94 -9.73 -10.61
CA HIS A 8 16.08 -8.30 -10.38
C HIS A 8 15.69 -8.00 -8.94
N SER A 9 16.49 -7.16 -8.28
CA SER A 9 16.08 -6.62 -6.98
C SER A 9 15.15 -5.44 -7.20
N LEU A 10 14.02 -5.43 -6.49
CA LEU A 10 13.06 -4.33 -6.50
C LEU A 10 12.82 -3.90 -5.05
N GLU A 11 13.16 -2.65 -4.76
CA GLU A 11 12.81 -2.00 -3.49
C GLU A 11 11.38 -1.48 -3.53
N VAL A 12 10.62 -1.75 -2.46
CA VAL A 12 9.23 -1.35 -2.33
C VAL A 12 8.99 -0.77 -0.95
N VAL A 13 8.50 0.47 -0.92
CA VAL A 13 8.06 1.12 0.30
C VAL A 13 6.75 0.49 0.76
N CYS A 14 6.72 -0.06 1.96
CA CYS A 14 5.58 -0.77 2.52
C CYS A 14 5.01 0.01 3.71
N VAL A 15 3.72 0.32 3.65
CA VAL A 15 3.03 1.15 4.65
C VAL A 15 2.13 0.31 5.54
N HIS A 16 2.37 0.38 6.84
CA HIS A 16 1.50 -0.15 7.89
C HIS A 16 0.78 1.00 8.62
N LEU A 17 -0.12 0.66 9.55
CA LEU A 17 -0.72 1.68 10.42
C LEU A 17 0.32 2.41 11.27
N GLU A 18 1.32 1.68 11.76
CA GLU A 18 2.24 2.13 12.81
C GLU A 18 3.64 2.46 12.27
N CYS A 19 4.06 1.82 11.18
CA CYS A 19 5.39 1.94 10.59
C CYS A 19 5.37 2.05 9.06
N ILE A 20 6.43 2.61 8.50
CA ILE A 20 6.80 2.44 7.08
C ILE A 20 8.13 1.70 7.06
N GLU A 21 8.25 0.72 6.17
CA GLU A 21 9.45 -0.09 5.98
C GLU A 21 9.76 -0.29 4.50
N ASP A 22 11.04 -0.42 4.16
CA ASP A 22 11.47 -0.73 2.80
C ASP A 22 11.75 -2.23 2.68
N ILE A 23 11.11 -2.88 1.72
CA ILE A 23 11.26 -4.32 1.46
C ILE A 23 11.98 -4.52 0.12
N MET A 24 13.00 -5.37 0.14
CA MET A 24 13.73 -5.79 -1.06
C MET A 24 13.17 -7.11 -1.59
N LEU A 25 12.58 -7.07 -2.77
CA LEU A 25 12.03 -8.22 -3.47
C LEU A 25 13.01 -8.74 -4.51
N ASP A 26 13.20 -10.06 -4.52
CA ASP A 26 13.92 -10.75 -5.59
C ASP A 26 12.92 -11.23 -6.66
N ILE A 27 12.75 -10.43 -7.71
CA ILE A 27 11.73 -10.63 -8.72
C ILE A 27 12.26 -11.37 -9.95
N CYS A 28 11.45 -12.28 -10.46
CA CYS A 28 11.71 -12.99 -11.72
C CYS A 28 10.38 -13.36 -12.38
N LYS A 29 10.42 -13.90 -13.60
CA LYS A 29 9.20 -14.29 -14.34
C LYS A 29 8.28 -15.25 -13.57
N CYS A 30 8.84 -16.11 -12.72
CA CYS A 30 8.07 -17.08 -11.92
C CYS A 30 7.65 -16.54 -10.56
N ARG A 31 8.23 -15.43 -10.10
CA ARG A 31 7.93 -14.78 -8.84
C ARG A 31 7.75 -13.28 -9.07
N PRO A 32 6.62 -12.85 -9.65
CA PRO A 32 6.35 -11.44 -9.87
C PRO A 32 6.21 -10.70 -8.53
N ALA A 33 6.55 -9.40 -8.54
CA ALA A 33 6.53 -8.54 -7.34
C ALA A 33 5.18 -8.58 -6.62
N VAL A 34 4.08 -8.53 -7.37
CA VAL A 34 2.71 -8.54 -6.83
C VAL A 34 2.43 -9.77 -6.00
N VAL A 35 2.80 -10.96 -6.49
CA VAL A 35 2.57 -12.21 -5.77
C VAL A 35 3.38 -12.25 -4.48
N GLN A 36 4.62 -11.76 -4.51
CA GLN A 36 5.47 -11.69 -3.32
C GLN A 36 4.90 -10.73 -2.28
N LEU A 37 4.46 -9.54 -2.69
CA LEU A 37 3.87 -8.54 -1.79
C LEU A 37 2.57 -9.02 -1.16
N VAL A 38 1.69 -9.65 -1.92
CA VAL A 38 0.44 -10.22 -1.40
C VAL A 38 0.73 -11.35 -0.40
N GLN A 39 1.74 -12.19 -0.67
CA GLN A 39 2.19 -13.22 0.29
C GLN A 39 2.75 -12.62 1.58
N CYS A 40 3.36 -11.44 1.50
CA CYS A 40 3.82 -10.66 2.66
C CYS A 40 2.70 -9.86 3.33
N GLY A 41 1.45 -9.96 2.87
CA GLY A 41 0.31 -9.26 3.46
C GLY A 41 0.13 -7.82 2.98
N PHE A 42 0.65 -7.46 1.80
CA PHE A 42 0.52 -6.13 1.23
C PHE A 42 -0.27 -6.12 -0.08
N PHE A 43 -1.07 -5.08 -0.24
CA PHE A 43 -1.69 -4.70 -1.49
C PHE A 43 -0.76 -3.79 -2.29
N THR A 44 -0.58 -4.08 -3.57
CA THR A 44 0.32 -3.31 -4.43
C THR A 44 -0.37 -2.09 -5.03
N CYS A 45 0.24 -0.91 -4.92
CA CYS A 45 -0.31 0.31 -5.52
C CYS A 45 -0.06 0.41 -7.05
N SER A 46 0.72 -0.52 -7.62
CA SER A 46 0.93 -0.64 -9.08
C SER A 46 1.10 -2.12 -9.48
N PRO A 47 0.42 -2.58 -10.54
CA PRO A 47 0.42 -3.98 -10.94
C PRO A 47 1.71 -4.41 -11.68
N VAL A 48 2.41 -3.47 -12.34
CA VAL A 48 3.56 -3.81 -13.20
C VAL A 48 4.88 -3.66 -12.46
N ARG A 49 5.05 -2.57 -11.71
CA ARG A 49 6.26 -2.29 -10.94
C ARG A 49 5.90 -1.51 -9.69
N PRO A 50 5.53 -2.19 -8.60
CA PRO A 50 5.17 -1.54 -7.36
C PRO A 50 6.40 -0.87 -6.75
N THR A 51 6.31 0.43 -6.50
CA THR A 51 7.25 1.17 -5.65
C THR A 51 6.66 1.43 -4.25
N LEU A 52 5.35 1.22 -4.11
CA LEU A 52 4.57 1.41 -2.90
C LEU A 52 3.60 0.23 -2.74
N ALA A 53 3.49 -0.25 -1.51
CA ALA A 53 2.50 -1.24 -1.10
C ALA A 53 1.89 -0.86 0.26
N VAL A 54 0.63 -1.23 0.48
CA VAL A 54 -0.12 -0.92 1.71
C VAL A 54 -0.54 -2.22 2.37
N SER A 55 -0.39 -2.32 3.69
CA SER A 55 -0.77 -3.51 4.44
C SER A 55 -2.25 -3.86 4.26
N LEU A 56 -2.56 -5.13 4.00
CA LEU A 56 -3.93 -5.62 3.87
C LEU A 56 -4.73 -5.41 5.16
N ASN A 57 -4.08 -5.51 6.32
CA ASN A 57 -4.70 -5.23 7.62
C ASN A 57 -5.10 -3.75 7.74
N MET A 58 -4.28 -2.85 7.17
CA MET A 58 -4.61 -1.42 7.09
C MET A 58 -5.81 -1.17 6.18
N LEU A 59 -5.86 -1.83 5.03
CA LEU A 59 -7.00 -1.74 4.13
C LEU A 59 -8.28 -2.27 4.78
N GLU A 60 -8.21 -3.41 5.47
CA GLU A 60 -9.37 -3.99 6.17
C GLU A 60 -9.87 -3.06 7.29
N PHE A 61 -8.96 -2.49 8.08
CA PHE A 61 -9.30 -1.50 9.10
C PHE A 61 -10.00 -0.29 8.47
N ILE A 62 -9.44 0.25 7.39
CA ILE A 62 -10.02 1.39 6.67
C ILE A 62 -11.40 1.04 6.09
N ALA A 63 -11.56 -0.13 5.46
CA ALA A 63 -12.84 -0.57 4.92
C ALA A 63 -13.91 -0.70 6.02
N LYS A 64 -13.56 -1.28 7.18
CA LYS A 64 -14.46 -1.33 8.34
C LYS A 64 -14.77 0.08 8.86
N LEU A 65 -13.78 0.96 8.90
CA LEU A 65 -13.98 2.35 9.30
C LEU A 65 -14.96 3.08 8.37
N PHE A 66 -14.85 2.87 7.06
CA PHE A 66 -15.77 3.44 6.06
C PHE A 66 -17.22 3.00 6.26
N LEU A 67 -17.46 1.77 6.71
CA LEU A 67 -18.82 1.29 6.99
C LEU A 67 -19.46 1.95 8.22
N HIS A 68 -18.66 2.51 9.14
CA HIS A 68 -19.12 3.03 10.42
C HIS A 68 -18.99 4.56 10.55
N ILE A 69 -18.35 5.23 9.60
CA ILE A 69 -18.26 6.69 9.53
C ILE A 69 -19.20 7.19 8.43
N ALA A 70 -20.12 8.11 8.80
CA ALA A 70 -20.99 8.79 7.83
C ALA A 70 -20.14 9.40 6.69
N PRO A 71 -20.58 9.31 5.42
CA PRO A 71 -19.76 9.61 4.24
C PRO A 71 -19.54 11.12 4.14
N ASN A 72 -18.62 11.65 4.92
CA ASN A 72 -18.08 12.99 4.78
C ASN A 72 -16.75 12.89 4.01
N GLU A 73 -16.85 12.62 2.72
CA GLU A 73 -15.75 12.43 1.75
C GLU A 73 -14.50 13.31 2.00
N ARG A 74 -14.71 14.57 2.40
CA ARG A 74 -13.64 15.54 2.70
C ARG A 74 -13.09 15.49 4.13
N GLY A 75 -13.91 15.11 5.10
CA GLY A 75 -13.53 15.04 6.52
C GLY A 75 -12.64 13.83 6.81
N TRP A 76 -12.94 12.69 6.19
CA TRP A 76 -12.17 11.46 6.35
C TRP A 76 -10.76 11.57 5.76
N ALA A 77 -10.62 12.01 4.50
CA ALA A 77 -9.31 12.15 3.85
C ALA A 77 -8.43 13.15 4.62
N ALA A 78 -9.03 14.25 5.09
CA ALA A 78 -8.36 15.21 5.96
C ALA A 78 -7.94 14.59 7.30
N MET A 79 -8.77 13.73 7.91
CA MET A 79 -8.43 13.03 9.16
C MET A 79 -7.29 12.03 8.94
N LEU A 80 -7.34 11.21 7.88
CA LEU A 80 -6.31 10.22 7.59
C LEU A 80 -4.96 10.88 7.30
N VAL A 81 -4.95 11.93 6.47
CA VAL A 81 -3.73 12.71 6.21
C VAL A 81 -3.23 13.36 7.51
N LYS A 82 -4.11 13.84 8.38
CA LYS A 82 -3.73 14.42 9.68
C LYS A 82 -3.16 13.38 10.64
N TYR A 83 -3.75 12.18 10.71
CA TYR A 83 -3.26 11.06 11.51
C TYR A 83 -1.86 10.64 11.04
N LEU A 84 -1.71 10.40 9.74
CA LEU A 84 -0.43 10.01 9.16
C LEU A 84 0.65 11.09 9.36
N LYS A 85 0.31 12.38 9.21
CA LYS A 85 1.22 13.49 9.55
C LYS A 85 1.60 13.52 11.03
N ALA A 86 0.67 13.25 11.94
CA ALA A 86 0.94 13.17 13.38
C ALA A 86 1.94 12.04 13.71
N HIS A 87 1.92 10.97 12.92
CA HIS A 87 2.87 9.86 12.98
C HIS A 87 4.15 10.07 12.12
N ARG A 88 4.43 11.32 11.71
CA ARG A 88 5.62 11.74 10.93
C ARG A 88 5.72 11.21 9.50
N TYR A 89 4.59 10.81 8.92
CA TYR A 89 4.52 10.46 7.50
C TYR A 89 4.15 11.69 6.66
N HIS A 90 5.00 12.03 5.69
CA HIS A 90 4.78 13.16 4.76
C HIS A 90 4.28 12.65 3.40
N PHE A 91 3.09 13.10 3.01
CA PHE A 91 2.52 12.85 1.68
C PHE A 91 2.24 14.19 0.99
N MET A 92 2.64 14.31 -0.29
CA MET A 92 2.45 15.55 -1.07
C MET A 92 1.03 15.72 -1.64
N THR A 93 0.22 14.67 -1.69
CA THR A 93 -1.11 14.72 -2.32
C THR A 93 -2.12 13.88 -1.55
N ALA A 94 -3.15 14.51 -0.98
CA ALA A 94 -4.30 13.82 -0.41
C ALA A 94 -5.14 13.11 -1.48
N ASP A 95 -5.08 13.62 -2.72
CA ASP A 95 -5.85 13.12 -3.86
C ASP A 95 -5.40 11.73 -4.34
N SER A 96 -4.14 11.35 -4.12
CA SER A 96 -3.63 10.02 -4.50
C SER A 96 -4.25 8.91 -3.67
N PHE A 97 -4.39 9.13 -2.35
CA PHE A 97 -5.03 8.16 -1.45
C PHE A 97 -6.48 7.91 -1.83
N HIS A 98 -7.23 8.97 -2.14
CA HIS A 98 -8.63 8.83 -2.54
C HIS A 98 -8.77 7.99 -3.81
N HIS A 99 -8.00 8.30 -4.85
CA HIS A 99 -8.05 7.55 -6.11
C HIS A 99 -7.64 6.08 -5.95
N HIS A 100 -6.67 5.78 -5.09
CA HIS A 100 -6.22 4.40 -4.90
C HIS A 100 -7.19 3.56 -4.04
N PHE A 101 -7.78 4.16 -2.99
CA PHE A 101 -8.71 3.44 -2.11
C PHE A 101 -10.11 3.30 -2.71
N ALA A 102 -10.62 4.32 -3.40
CA ALA A 102 -11.93 4.25 -4.04
C ALA A 102 -11.99 3.20 -5.17
N ASN A 103 -10.86 2.94 -5.84
CA ASN A 103 -10.75 1.91 -6.89
C ASN A 103 -10.44 0.50 -6.35
N ALA A 104 -10.22 0.34 -5.04
CA ALA A 104 -9.93 -0.94 -4.39
C ALA A 104 -11.15 -1.56 -3.67
N LEU A 105 -12.26 -0.82 -3.60
CA LEU A 105 -13.56 -1.21 -3.06
C LEU A 105 -14.53 -1.55 -4.22
#